data_AF-A0A2J6MVS5-F1
#
_entry.id   AF-A0A2J6MVS5-F1
#
_cell.length_a   1.000
_cell.length_b   1.000
_cell.length_c   1.000
_cell.angle_alpha   90.00
_cell.angle_beta   90.00
_cell.angle_gamma   90.00
#
_symmetry.space_group_name_H-M   'P 1'
#
loop_
_entity.id
_entity.type
_entity.pdbx_description
1 polymer ?
#
loop_
_entity_poly.entity_id
_entity_poly.type
_entity_poly.pdbx_seq_one_letter_code
_entity_poly.pdbx_strand_id
1 'polypeptide(L)'
;MKYLSLIVVTVAVSACASQVPPGVQSVGQSQQPVGTVAQCIAQKWANQSQQPVTSQVVTANDQALDVYAPGQQPPSGSAAMVRPAWNPSNRTWVGLRNGGSATGTGDVNGCL
;
A
#
# COMPACT_ATOMS: atom_id res chain seq x y z
N MET A 1 2.15 54.07 -26.44
CA MET A 1 1.26 52.93 -26.77
C MET A 1 1.45 51.87 -25.70
N LYS A 2 0.36 51.44 -25.06
CA LYS A 2 0.30 50.64 -23.84
C LYS A 2 -0.07 49.21 -24.22
N TYR A 3 0.86 48.26 -24.08
CA TYR A 3 0.61 46.85 -24.35
C TYR A 3 0.02 46.20 -23.10
N LEU A 4 -1.30 46.08 -23.13
CA LEU A 4 -2.10 45.37 -22.14
C LEU A 4 -2.12 43.88 -22.47
N SER A 5 -1.79 43.08 -21.46
CA SER A 5 -2.22 41.70 -21.18
C SER A 5 -2.17 40.64 -22.28
N LEU A 6 -1.57 39.49 -21.94
CA LEU A 6 -2.31 38.26 -21.64
C LEU A 6 -1.34 37.22 -21.08
N ILE A 7 -1.20 37.18 -19.75
CA ILE A 7 -0.58 36.04 -19.06
C ILE A 7 -1.63 34.93 -19.04
N VAL A 8 -1.48 33.97 -19.94
CA VAL A 8 -2.23 32.71 -19.90
C VAL A 8 -1.56 31.83 -18.83
N VAL A 9 -2.14 31.81 -17.63
CA VAL A 9 -1.77 30.84 -16.60
C VAL A 9 -2.45 29.52 -16.95
N THR A 10 -1.74 28.64 -17.66
CA THR A 10 -2.15 27.24 -17.79
C THR A 10 -1.93 26.54 -16.46
N VAL A 11 -2.97 26.48 -15.63
CA VAL A 11 -2.98 25.57 -14.48
C VAL A 11 -3.23 24.16 -15.01
N ALA A 12 -2.16 23.46 -15.39
CA ALA A 12 -2.23 22.03 -15.64
C ALA A 12 -2.40 21.31 -14.31
N VAL A 13 -3.65 21.12 -13.87
CA VAL A 13 -3.97 20.23 -12.74
C VAL A 13 -3.91 18.79 -13.24
N SER A 14 -2.73 18.29 -13.60
CA SER A 14 -2.51 16.86 -13.77
C SER A 14 -2.30 16.22 -12.39
N ALA A 15 -3.32 16.27 -11.54
CA ALA A 15 -3.34 15.62 -10.23
C ALA A 15 -4.12 14.31 -10.31
N CYS A 16 -3.69 13.40 -11.17
CA CYS A 16 -3.94 11.96 -10.96
C CYS A 16 -2.76 11.40 -10.15
N ALA A 17 -2.39 12.06 -9.05
CA ALA A 17 -1.47 11.47 -8.09
C ALA A 17 -2.27 10.43 -7.31
N SER A 18 -2.09 9.18 -7.67
CA SER A 18 -2.43 7.98 -6.91
C SER A 18 -2.43 8.27 -5.41
N GLN A 19 -3.61 8.54 -4.84
CA GLN A 19 -3.74 8.98 -3.46
C GLN A 19 -3.41 7.80 -2.55
N VAL A 20 -2.15 7.76 -2.09
CA VAL A 20 -1.76 6.89 -0.98
C VAL A 20 -2.67 7.25 0.20
N PRO A 21 -3.39 6.29 0.82
CA PRO A 21 -4.29 6.62 1.90
C PRO A 21 -3.57 7.37 3.03
N PRO A 22 -4.23 8.34 3.69
CA PRO A 22 -3.60 9.10 4.78
C PRO A 22 -3.16 8.16 5.91
N GLY A 23 -1.98 8.42 6.49
CA GLY A 23 -1.40 7.58 7.54
C GLY A 23 -0.80 6.25 7.05
N VAL A 24 -0.60 6.11 5.74
CA VAL A 24 0.05 4.96 5.11
C VAL A 24 1.38 5.36 4.48
N GLN A 25 2.44 4.67 4.86
CA GLN A 25 3.75 4.83 4.23
C GLN A 25 3.86 3.86 3.05
N SER A 26 4.07 4.38 1.84
CA SER A 26 4.34 3.53 0.68
C SER A 26 5.65 2.76 0.89
N VAL A 27 5.63 1.45 0.70
CA VAL A 27 6.82 0.59 0.77
C VAL A 27 7.37 0.33 -0.62
N GLY A 28 6.51 -0.10 -1.54
CA GLY A 28 6.93 -0.44 -2.89
C GLY A 28 5.83 -1.12 -3.70
N GLN A 29 6.24 -1.72 -4.81
CA GLN A 29 5.35 -2.38 -5.78
C GLN A 29 5.95 -3.71 -6.22
N SER A 30 5.08 -4.64 -6.64
CA SER A 30 5.42 -5.98 -7.09
C SER A 30 4.76 -6.29 -8.43
N GLN A 31 5.40 -7.15 -9.23
CA GLN A 31 4.81 -7.77 -10.42
C GLN A 31 3.93 -8.97 -10.07
N GLN A 32 3.94 -9.44 -8.82
CA GLN A 32 3.13 -10.55 -8.35
C GLN A 32 1.68 -10.12 -8.05
N PRO A 33 0.70 -11.04 -8.12
CA PRO A 33 -0.69 -10.75 -7.74
C PRO A 33 -0.84 -10.37 -6.27
N VAL A 34 -1.90 -9.61 -5.95
CA VAL A 34 -2.21 -9.12 -4.60
C VAL A 34 -2.25 -10.25 -3.56
N GLY A 35 -2.96 -11.34 -3.85
CA GLY A 35 -3.06 -12.49 -2.94
C GLY A 35 -1.71 -13.14 -2.63
N THR A 36 -0.83 -13.26 -3.64
CA THR A 36 0.52 -13.83 -3.47
C THR A 36 1.39 -12.97 -2.55
N VAL A 37 1.39 -11.65 -2.77
CA VAL A 37 2.15 -10.70 -1.95
C VAL A 37 1.60 -10.67 -0.52
N ALA A 38 0.28 -10.62 -0.36
CA ALA A 38 -0.37 -10.63 0.94
C ALA A 38 -0.07 -11.90 1.74
N GLN A 39 -0.12 -13.07 1.08
CA GLN A 39 0.21 -14.34 1.72
C GLN A 39 1.69 -14.41 2.12
N CYS A 40 2.61 -13.92 1.28
CA CYS A 40 4.04 -13.84 1.62
C CYS A 40 4.26 -13.01 2.89
N ILE A 41 3.67 -11.80 2.96
CA ILE A 41 3.79 -10.92 4.12
C ILE A 41 3.21 -11.60 5.36
N ALA A 42 2.02 -12.19 5.25
CA ALA A 42 1.36 -12.85 6.37
C ALA A 42 2.19 -14.02 6.91
N GLN A 43 2.70 -14.88 6.01
CA GLN A 43 3.56 -16.00 6.36
C GLN A 43 4.84 -15.54 7.04
N LYS A 44 5.50 -14.51 6.49
CA LYS A 44 6.76 -13.99 7.03
C LYS A 44 6.58 -13.41 8.43
N TRP A 45 5.55 -12.60 8.64
CA TRP A 45 5.25 -12.06 9.97
C TRP A 45 4.81 -13.12 10.97
N ALA A 46 4.00 -14.11 10.55
CA ALA A 46 3.59 -15.21 11.42
C ALA A 46 4.80 -16.05 11.85
N ASN A 47 5.71 -16.37 10.91
CA ASN A 47 6.91 -17.14 11.20
C ASN A 47 7.89 -16.39 12.13
N GLN A 48 8.09 -15.08 11.90
CA GLN A 48 9.04 -14.28 12.68
C GLN A 48 8.52 -13.98 14.08
N SER A 49 7.23 -13.72 14.23
CA SER A 49 6.62 -13.41 15.53
C SER A 49 6.18 -14.63 16.32
N GLN A 50 6.06 -15.79 15.66
CA GLN A 50 5.42 -17.00 16.20
C GLN A 50 4.00 -16.73 16.74
N GLN A 51 3.30 -15.76 16.14
CA GLN A 51 1.95 -15.36 16.49
C GLN A 51 1.02 -15.44 15.28
N PRO A 52 -0.29 -15.63 15.50
CA PRO A 52 -1.26 -15.55 14.42
C PRO A 52 -1.27 -14.13 13.81
N VAL A 53 -1.41 -14.09 12.50
CA VAL A 53 -1.54 -12.88 11.69
C VAL A 53 -2.90 -12.92 11.03
N THR A 54 -3.66 -11.84 11.13
CA THR A 54 -4.99 -11.75 10.52
C THR A 54 -4.89 -11.02 9.17
N SER A 55 -5.46 -11.61 8.12
CA SER A 55 -5.70 -10.92 6.86
C SER A 55 -7.18 -10.57 6.73
N GLN A 56 -7.47 -9.39 6.18
CA GLN A 56 -8.82 -8.94 5.88
C GLN A 56 -8.92 -8.58 4.40
N VAL A 57 -9.90 -9.17 3.73
CA VAL A 57 -10.27 -8.78 2.37
C VAL A 57 -11.03 -7.44 2.43
N VAL A 58 -10.52 -6.45 1.71
CA VAL A 58 -11.09 -5.10 1.67
C VAL A 58 -11.95 -4.89 0.42
N THR A 59 -11.66 -5.61 -0.66
CA THR A 59 -12.46 -5.61 -1.90
C THR A 59 -12.71 -7.04 -2.35
N ALA A 60 -13.91 -7.32 -2.89
CA ALA A 60 -14.26 -8.62 -3.45
C ALA A 60 -13.22 -9.13 -4.46
N ASN A 61 -13.09 -10.46 -4.55
CA ASN A 61 -12.11 -11.17 -5.40
C ASN A 61 -10.63 -10.94 -5.02
N ASP A 62 -10.35 -10.70 -3.73
CA ASP A 62 -8.98 -10.59 -3.21
C ASP A 62 -8.13 -9.52 -3.91
N GLN A 63 -8.78 -8.52 -4.50
CA GLN A 63 -8.10 -7.42 -5.19
C GLN A 63 -7.44 -6.45 -4.21
N ALA A 64 -7.84 -6.49 -2.94
CA ALA A 64 -7.33 -5.64 -1.89
C ALA A 64 -7.36 -6.39 -0.57
N LEU A 65 -6.20 -6.54 0.08
CA LEU A 65 -6.08 -7.18 1.39
C LEU A 65 -5.28 -6.33 2.37
N ASP A 66 -5.77 -6.26 3.61
CA ASP A 66 -5.00 -5.74 4.74
C ASP A 66 -4.46 -6.91 5.55
N VAL A 67 -3.14 -7.03 5.61
CA VAL A 67 -2.46 -7.99 6.48
C VAL A 67 -2.12 -7.25 7.76
N TYR A 68 -2.80 -7.58 8.85
CA TYR A 68 -2.58 -6.95 10.16
C TYR A 68 -1.33 -7.53 10.80
N ALA A 69 -0.53 -6.67 11.41
CA ALA A 69 0.64 -7.11 12.15
C ALA A 69 0.29 -8.10 13.27
N PRO A 70 1.25 -8.92 13.74
CA PRO A 70 1.05 -9.81 14.87
C PRO A 70 0.42 -9.10 16.09
N GLY A 71 -0.63 -9.71 16.64
CA GLY A 71 -1.38 -9.16 17.78
C GLY A 71 -2.26 -7.93 17.48
N GLN A 72 -2.30 -7.45 16.23
CA GLN A 72 -3.23 -6.41 15.79
C GLN A 72 -4.50 -7.04 15.24
N GLN A 73 -5.62 -6.33 15.40
CA GLN A 73 -6.92 -6.82 14.95
C GLN A 73 -7.66 -5.75 14.12
N PRO A 74 -8.33 -6.14 13.03
CA PRO A 74 -9.28 -5.28 12.31
C PRO A 74 -10.28 -4.55 13.20
N PRO A 75 -10.80 -3.38 12.78
CA PRO A 75 -10.52 -2.66 11.52
C PRO A 75 -9.35 -1.65 11.65
N SER A 76 -8.78 -1.50 12.84
CA SER A 76 -7.72 -0.53 13.17
C SER A 76 -6.39 -1.20 13.46
N GLY A 77 -5.33 -0.42 13.64
CA GLY A 77 -4.00 -0.95 13.99
C GLY A 77 -3.05 -1.09 12.80
N SER A 78 -1.84 -1.53 13.11
CA SER A 78 -0.74 -1.61 12.14
C SER A 78 -0.98 -2.74 11.14
N ALA A 79 -0.90 -2.42 9.86
CA ALA A 79 -1.18 -3.38 8.79
C ALA A 79 -0.39 -3.06 7.51
N ALA A 80 -0.04 -4.09 6.74
CA ALA A 80 0.35 -3.95 5.34
C ALA A 80 -0.91 -3.92 4.47
N MET A 81 -1.12 -2.79 3.80
CA MET A 81 -2.14 -2.63 2.78
C MET A 81 -1.61 -3.12 1.45
N VAL A 82 -2.16 -4.22 0.96
CA VAL A 82 -1.81 -4.81 -0.33
C VAL A 82 -2.95 -4.51 -1.30
N ARG A 83 -2.67 -3.77 -2.37
CA ARG A 83 -3.66 -3.26 -3.33
C ARG A 83 -3.14 -3.40 -4.75
N PRO A 84 -3.97 -3.26 -5.80
CA PRO A 84 -3.46 -3.20 -7.16
C PRO A 84 -2.57 -1.98 -7.32
N ALA A 85 -1.47 -2.12 -8.05
CA ALA A 85 -0.62 -0.98 -8.37
C ALA A 85 -1.39 -0.02 -9.29
N TRP A 86 -1.19 1.29 -9.09
CA TRP A 86 -1.73 2.30 -10.01
C TRP A 86 -0.98 2.37 -11.33
N ASN A 87 0.25 1.86 -11.34
CA ASN A 87 1.08 1.79 -12.53
C ASN A 87 0.76 0.47 -13.28
N PRO A 88 0.64 0.48 -14.62
CA PRO A 88 0.27 -0.71 -15.40
C PRO A 88 1.40 -1.75 -15.56
N SER A 89 2.66 -1.37 -15.33
CA SER A 89 3.83 -2.25 -15.36
C SER A 89 3.97 -3.12 -14.10
N ASN A 90 3.34 -2.74 -12.99
CA ASN A 90 3.30 -3.51 -11.75
C ASN A 90 1.86 -3.98 -11.48
N ARG A 91 1.73 -5.08 -10.75
CA ARG A 91 0.40 -5.64 -10.42
C ARG A 91 -0.08 -5.24 -9.05
N THR A 92 0.84 -5.09 -8.11
CA THR A 92 0.52 -4.87 -6.70
C THR A 92 1.32 -3.71 -6.14
N TRP A 93 0.69 -2.89 -5.30
CA TRP A 93 1.32 -1.90 -4.43
C TRP A 93 1.15 -2.32 -2.97
N VAL A 94 2.18 -2.05 -2.17
CA VAL A 94 2.13 -2.25 -0.72
C VAL A 94 2.47 -0.97 0.02
N GLY A 95 1.61 -0.64 0.98
CA GLY A 95 1.84 0.41 1.97
C GLY A 95 1.71 -0.11 3.40
N LEU A 96 2.34 0.56 4.36
CA LEU A 96 2.23 0.25 5.78
C LEU A 96 1.41 1.31 6.50
N ARG A 97 0.27 0.90 7.04
CA ARG A 97 -0.53 1.72 7.95
C ARG A 97 0.08 1.63 9.35
N ASN A 98 0.26 2.79 9.98
CA ASN A 98 0.75 2.90 11.36
C ASN A 98 2.06 2.12 11.61
N GLY A 99 3.02 2.24 10.68
CA GLY A 99 4.37 1.68 10.82
C GLY A 99 4.51 0.16 10.64
N GLY A 100 3.43 -0.59 10.39
CA GLY A 100 3.53 -2.00 10.00
C GLY A 100 4.33 -2.89 10.96
N SER A 101 4.13 -2.72 12.28
CA SER A 101 4.78 -3.52 13.33
C SER A 101 6.30 -3.36 13.49
N ALA A 102 6.81 -3.86 14.63
CA ALA A 102 8.24 -4.03 14.92
C ALA A 102 9.00 -4.90 13.87
N THR A 103 8.29 -5.57 12.95
CA THR A 103 8.83 -6.34 11.83
C THR A 103 9.17 -5.51 10.58
N GLY A 104 8.62 -4.29 10.45
CA GLY A 104 9.15 -3.23 9.58
C GLY A 104 9.05 -3.40 8.06
N THR A 105 9.47 -2.34 7.34
CA THR A 105 9.50 -2.23 5.87
C THR A 105 10.39 -3.29 5.20
N GLY A 106 11.46 -3.73 5.86
CA GLY A 106 12.38 -4.75 5.32
C GLY A 106 11.72 -6.11 5.10
N ASP A 107 10.77 -6.47 5.96
CA ASP A 107 10.06 -7.74 5.82
C ASP A 107 9.17 -7.76 4.59
N VAL A 108 8.44 -6.67 4.39
CA VAL A 108 7.59 -6.43 3.23
C VAL A 108 8.39 -6.39 1.93
N ASN A 109 9.56 -5.74 1.92
CA ASN A 109 10.40 -5.66 0.72
C ASN A 109 10.85 -7.03 0.21
N GLY A 110 11.00 -8.03 1.07
CA GLY A 110 11.32 -9.40 0.62
C GLY A 110 10.16 -10.14 -0.06
N CYS A 111 8.97 -9.56 -0.08
CA CYS A 111 7.75 -10.10 -0.69
C CYS A 111 7.28 -9.31 -1.92
N LEU A 112 8.02 -8.26 -2.33
CA LEU A 112 7.74 -7.46 -3.52
C LEU A 112 8.50 -8.00 -4.73
#